data_AF-A0A5C3MKB8-F1
#
_entry.id   AF-A0A5C3MKB8-F1
#
_cell.length_a   1.000
_cell.length_b   1.000
_cell.length_c   1.000
_cell.angle_alpha   90.00
_cell.angle_beta   90.00
_cell.angle_gamma   90.00
#
_symmetry.space_group_name_H-M   'P 1'
#
loop_
_entity.id
_entity.type
_entity.pdbx_description
1 polymer ?
#
loop_
_entity_poly.entity_id
_entity_poly.type
_entity_poly.pdbx_seq_one_letter_code
_entity_poly.pdbx_strand_id
1 'polypeptide(L)' 'ISNTHVNTIALALQAPEWEMLLQRLIGADAMFYLLTGTSVFVALPNDCLCQVTGRPI' A
#
# COMPACT_ATOMS: atom_id res chain seq x y z
N ILE A 1 -14.85 7.74 -6.12
CA ILE A 1 -14.69 6.26 -6.21
C ILE A 1 -15.27 5.68 -4.94
N SER A 2 -16.44 5.06 -4.99
CA SER A 2 -17.10 4.51 -3.81
C SER A 2 -16.68 3.04 -3.66
N ASN A 3 -15.91 2.73 -2.62
CA ASN A 3 -15.50 1.36 -2.29
C ASN A 3 -16.66 0.65 -1.59
N THR A 4 -17.38 -0.22 -2.32
CA THR A 4 -18.53 -1.00 -1.81
C THR A 4 -18.13 -2.28 -1.09
N HIS A 5 -16.84 -2.62 -1.09
CA HIS A 5 -16.26 -3.71 -0.33
C HIS A 5 -15.16 -3.10 0.55
N VAL A 6 -15.07 -3.52 1.81
CA VAL A 6 -13.95 -3.16 2.68
C VAL A 6 -12.68 -3.66 1.98
N ASN A 7 -12.02 -2.77 1.26
CA ASN A 7 -10.84 -3.12 0.49
C ASN A 7 -9.72 -3.34 1.49
N THR A 8 -9.42 -4.61 1.79
CA THR A 8 -8.38 -5.00 2.76
C THR A 8 -7.04 -4.31 2.45
N ILE A 9 -6.79 -4.00 1.18
CA ILE A 9 -5.63 -3.24 0.72
C ILE A 9 -5.69 -1.78 1.19
N ALA A 10 -6.85 -1.13 1.13
CA ALA A 10 -7.02 0.24 1.62
C ALA A 10 -6.83 0.32 3.14
N LEU A 11 -7.26 -0.70 3.90
CA LEU A 11 -6.97 -0.79 5.33
C LEU A 11 -5.48 -1.00 5.61
N ALA A 12 -4.81 -1.85 4.83
CA ALA A 12 -3.37 -2.09 4.97
C ALA A 12 -2.54 -0.81 4.69
N LEU A 13 -2.95 -0.01 3.70
CA LEU A 13 -2.31 1.25 3.33
C LEU A 13 -2.64 2.42 4.29
N GLN A 14 -3.62 2.26 5.17
CA GLN A 14 -3.94 3.21 6.24
C GLN A 14 -3.21 2.91 7.56
N ALA A 15 -2.37 1.86 7.60
CA ALA A 15 -1.62 1.52 8.80
C ALA A 15 -0.58 2.62 9.14
N PRO A 16 -0.23 2.81 10.43
CA PRO A 16 0.59 3.92 10.88
C PRO A 16 1.97 4.00 10.21
N GLU A 17 2.50 2.86 9.76
CA GLU A 17 3.79 2.78 9.07
C GLU A 17 3.76 3.53 7.74
N TRP A 18 2.63 3.49 7.02
CA TRP A 18 2.44 4.19 5.75
C TRP A 18 2.27 5.70 5.93
N GLU A 19 1.60 6.11 7.01
CA GLU A 19 1.51 7.52 7.37
C GLU A 19 2.87 8.08 7.75
N MET A 20 3.67 7.33 8.53
CA MET A 20 5.04 7.70 8.85
C MET A 20 5.91 7.80 7.58
N LEU A 21 5.77 6.85 6.65
CA LEU A 21 6.48 6.86 5.37
C LEU A 21 6.13 8.12 4.55
N LEU A 22 4.82 8.43 4.44
CA LEU A 22 4.31 9.61 3.74
C LEU A 22 4.86 10.90 4.35
N GLN A 23 4.72 11.07 5.67
CA GLN A 23 5.01 12.33 6.34
C GLN A 23 6.51 12.56 6.58
N ARG A 24 7.30 11.49 6.78
CA ARG A 24 8.68 11.62 7.26
C ARG A 24 9.76 11.33 6.23
N LEU A 25 9.47 10.58 5.16
CA LEU A 25 10.53 10.03 4.29
C LEU A 25 10.41 10.44 2.82
N ILE A 26 9.21 10.43 2.24
CA ILE A 26 9.08 10.55 0.77
C ILE A 26 8.12 11.64 0.30
N GLY A 27 7.17 12.08 1.12
CA GLY A 27 6.18 13.07 0.71
C GLY A 27 5.16 12.53 -0.32
N ALA A 28 4.21 13.38 -0.69
CA ALA A 28 3.04 12.97 -1.47
C ALA A 28 3.37 12.49 -2.90
N ASP A 29 4.27 13.19 -3.61
CA ASP A 29 4.57 12.88 -5.02
C ASP A 29 5.27 11.54 -5.18
N ALA A 30 6.24 11.25 -4.30
CA ALA A 30 6.93 9.97 -4.31
C ALA A 30 6.04 8.83 -3.79
N MET A 31 5.15 9.09 -2.82
CA MET A 31 4.15 8.11 -2.40
C MET A 31 3.20 7.77 -3.57
N PHE A 32 2.77 8.77 -4.33
CA PHE A 32 1.94 8.55 -5.51
C PHE A 32 2.65 7.68 -6.54
N TYR A 33 3.92 7.97 -6.85
CA TYR A 33 4.73 7.14 -7.74
C TYR A 33 4.89 5.70 -7.20
N LEU A 34 5.11 5.54 -5.90
CA LEU A 34 5.29 4.23 -5.27
C LEU A 34 4.01 3.39 -5.37
N LEU A 35 2.86 3.96 -5.05
CA LEU A 35 1.58 3.24 -5.08
C LEU A 35 1.09 2.93 -6.51
N THR A 36 1.50 3.71 -7.52
CA THR A 36 1.01 3.57 -8.91
C THR A 36 2.01 2.89 -9.84
N GLY A 37 3.31 3.11 -9.63
CA GLY A 37 4.39 2.68 -10.51
C GLY A 37 5.18 1.47 -9.99
N THR A 38 4.96 1.05 -8.74
CA THR A 38 5.71 -0.05 -8.14
C THR A 38 4.79 -1.16 -7.61
N SER A 39 5.35 -2.37 -7.52
CA SER A 39 4.67 -3.52 -6.91
C SER A 39 5.14 -3.67 -5.47
N VAL A 40 4.28 -3.35 -4.51
CA VAL A 40 4.57 -3.51 -3.08
C VAL A 40 3.94 -4.79 -2.56
N PHE A 41 4.68 -5.49 -1.72
CA PHE A 41 4.26 -6.73 -1.08
C PHE A 41 4.26 -6.56 0.44
N VAL A 42 3.19 -7.02 1.09
CA VAL A 42 3.09 -7.09 2.55
C VAL A 42 3.21 -8.53 3.01
N ALA A 43 3.92 -8.75 4.11
CA ALA A 43 4.01 -10.06 4.73
C ALA A 43 2.70 -10.41 5.44
N LEU A 44 2.23 -11.62 5.20
CA LEU A 44 1.09 -12.21 5.88
C LEU A 44 1.58 -13.12 7.03
N PRO A 45 0.74 -13.42 8.04
CA PRO A 45 1.13 -14.27 9.19
C PRO A 45 1.53 -15.71 8.84
N ASN A 46 1.32 -16.12 7.60
CA ASN A 46 1.65 -17.46 7.07
C ASN A 46 2.94 -17.47 6.25
N ASP A 47 3.82 -16.47 6.43
CA ASP A 47 5.06 -16.27 5.67
C ASP A 47 4.88 -16.06 4.16
N CYS A 48 3.64 -15.89 3.70
CA CYS A 48 3.36 -15.50 2.32
C CYS A 48 3.44 -13.98 2.14
N LEU A 49 3.70 -13.57 0.90
CA LEU A 49 3.66 -12.16 0.49
C LEU A 49 2.39 -11.89 -0.31
N CYS A 50 1.69 -10.81 0.02
CA CYS A 50 0.52 -10.33 -0.70
C CYS A 50 0.85 -9.04 -1.46
N GLN A 51 0.63 -9.03 -2.76
CA GLN A 51 0.79 -7.83 -3.57
C GLN A 51 -0.35 -6.84 -3.28
N VAL A 52 -0.01 -5.63 -2.82
CA VAL A 52 -0.98 -4.59 -2.46
C VAL A 52 -1.06 -3.47 -3.49
N THR A 53 -0.02 -3.28 -4.31
CA THR A 53 0.02 -2.26 -5.36
C THR A 53 0.66 -2.77 -6.64
N GLY A 54 0.54 -2.01 -7.72
CA GLY A 54 1.14 -2.33 -9.01
C GLY A 54 0.31 -3.29 -9.86
N ARG A 55 0.88 -3.72 -10.98
CA ARG A 55 0.22 -4.64 -11.91
C ARG A 55 0.25 -6.06 -11.32
N PRO A 56 -0.89 -6.78 -11.28
CA PRO A 56 -0.91 -8.16 -10.83
C PRO A 56 0.06 -9.02 -11.65
N ILE A 57 0.89 -9.79 -10.94
CA ILE A 57 1.80 -10.79 -11.51
C ILE A 57 1.13 -12.15 -11.63
#